data_AF-A0A3P9QI83-F1
#
_entry.id   AF-A0A3P9QI83-F1
#
_cell.length_a   1.000
_cell.length_b   1.000
_cell.length_c   1.000
_cell.angle_alpha   90.00
_cell.angle_beta   90.00
_cell.angle_gamma   90.00
#
_symmetry.space_group_name_H-M   'P 1'
#
loop_
_entity.id
_entity.type
_entity.pdbx_description
1 polymer ?
#
loop_
_entity_poly.entity_id
_entity_poly.type
_entity_poly.pdbx_seq_one_letter_code
_entity_poly.pdbx_strand_id
1 'polypeptide(L)'
;MALQWLSCSTAWLLLLACIVPVDMQSCTGGIPGIPGIPGTHGPNGQDGVKGEKGDLGEGGQPVRGQKGVAGMRGPPGRPGMKGDMGLPGPAGYPGQKGEKGRPSSLSNKQKSFFSNKRAISNVAEVNMRINFNRVILPALEPQFQGETLVNGTFQCTIKGVYFFSFHVSAKTRVCLKLMKGSKEHFTLCDSSESFLVTSGSAVLDLEVGDSISVESSRYNSIVVLDTTSSHSFTGFLIFPTS
;
A
#
# COMPACT_ATOMS: atom_id res chain seq x y z
N MET A 1 -37.47 -52.36 -11.67
CA MET A 1 -37.84 -50.98 -11.31
C MET A 1 -37.50 -50.78 -9.84
N ALA A 2 -36.28 -50.32 -9.53
CA ALA A 2 -35.83 -49.81 -8.23
C ALA A 2 -34.30 -49.82 -8.23
N LEU A 3 -33.64 -48.83 -8.83
CA LEU A 3 -32.23 -48.49 -8.52
C LEU A 3 -31.76 -47.20 -9.22
N GLN A 4 -32.52 -46.09 -9.10
CA GLN A 4 -32.10 -44.83 -9.77
C GLN A 4 -32.36 -43.54 -8.96
N TRP A 5 -32.55 -43.65 -7.65
CA TRP A 5 -32.90 -42.49 -6.79
C TRP A 5 -31.94 -42.26 -5.61
N LEU A 6 -30.70 -42.75 -5.67
CA LEU A 6 -29.74 -42.63 -4.55
C LEU A 6 -28.46 -41.84 -4.85
N SER A 7 -28.28 -41.25 -6.04
CA SER A 7 -27.07 -40.47 -6.35
C SER A 7 -27.21 -38.95 -6.17
N CYS A 8 -28.39 -38.44 -5.78
CA CYS A 8 -28.65 -36.99 -5.75
C CYS A 8 -28.49 -36.34 -4.36
N SER A 9 -28.44 -37.12 -3.27
CA SER A 9 -28.46 -36.57 -1.89
C SER A 9 -27.10 -36.52 -1.18
N THR A 10 -26.02 -37.06 -1.75
CA THR A 10 -24.68 -37.02 -1.12
C THR A 10 -23.78 -35.91 -1.65
N ALA A 11 -24.14 -35.26 -2.77
CA ALA A 11 -23.37 -34.15 -3.33
C ALA A 11 -23.63 -32.80 -2.62
N TRP A 12 -24.71 -32.67 -1.85
CA TRP A 12 -25.06 -31.46 -1.10
C TRP A 12 -24.38 -31.35 0.28
N LEU A 13 -23.82 -32.43 0.81
CA LEU A 13 -23.15 -32.43 2.11
C LEU A 13 -21.64 -32.15 2.03
N LEU A 14 -21.04 -32.15 0.82
CA LEU A 14 -19.62 -31.85 0.62
C LEU A 14 -19.33 -30.39 0.18
N LEU A 15 -20.36 -29.57 0.01
CA LEU A 15 -20.24 -28.15 -0.37
C LEU A 15 -20.41 -27.16 0.80
N LEU A 16 -20.56 -27.66 2.04
CA LEU A 16 -20.77 -26.86 3.24
C LEU A 16 -19.53 -26.70 4.13
N ALA A 17 -18.33 -27.08 3.67
CA ALA A 17 -17.11 -27.09 4.48
C ALA A 17 -16.01 -26.07 4.09
N CYS A 18 -16.27 -25.11 3.19
CA CYS A 18 -15.28 -24.10 2.83
C CYS A 18 -15.88 -22.68 2.85
N ILE A 19 -16.32 -22.24 4.03
CA ILE A 19 -16.50 -20.81 4.31
C ILE A 19 -15.46 -20.45 5.37
N VAL A 20 -14.25 -20.13 4.94
CA VAL A 20 -13.33 -19.35 5.77
C VAL A 20 -13.67 -17.87 5.57
N PRO A 21 -13.91 -17.09 6.64
CA PRO A 21 -14.02 -15.65 6.50
C PRO A 21 -12.64 -15.12 6.10
N VAL A 22 -12.55 -14.54 4.90
CA VAL A 22 -11.39 -13.73 4.50
C VAL A 22 -11.49 -12.43 5.29
N ASP A 23 -10.59 -12.28 6.27
CA ASP A 23 -10.47 -11.05 7.03
C ASP A 23 -10.05 -9.92 6.07
N MET A 24 -10.95 -8.98 5.86
CA MET A 24 -10.77 -7.85 4.96
C MET A 24 -9.91 -6.82 5.69
N GLN A 25 -8.60 -7.04 5.66
CA GLN A 25 -7.65 -6.13 6.29
C GLN A 25 -7.56 -4.85 5.46
N SER A 26 -8.27 -3.83 5.93
CA SER A 26 -8.18 -2.45 5.50
C SER A 26 -6.71 -1.99 5.51
N CYS A 27 -6.14 -1.75 4.33
CA CYS A 27 -4.80 -1.16 4.20
C CYS A 27 -4.87 0.35 4.45
N THR A 28 -5.06 0.76 5.70
CA THR A 28 -4.81 2.14 6.12
C THR A 28 -3.41 2.26 6.70
N GLY A 29 -2.51 2.92 5.97
CA GLY A 29 -1.25 3.44 6.49
C GLY A 29 -0.09 2.45 6.44
N GLY A 30 1.02 2.87 5.81
CA GLY A 30 2.27 2.13 5.85
C GLY A 30 2.76 1.94 7.28
N ILE A 31 3.42 0.80 7.52
CA ILE A 31 3.98 0.43 8.82
C ILE A 31 5.04 1.48 9.22
N PRO A 32 4.92 2.14 10.40
CA PRO A 32 5.97 3.01 10.90
C PRO A 32 7.30 2.27 11.01
N GLY A 33 8.41 2.96 10.73
CA GLY A 33 9.75 2.38 10.88
C GLY A 33 10.01 1.89 12.31
N ILE A 34 10.83 0.85 12.44
CA ILE A 34 11.22 0.25 13.73
C ILE A 34 11.93 1.33 14.58
N PRO A 35 11.59 1.49 15.87
CA PRO A 35 12.29 2.40 16.78
C PRO A 35 13.80 2.13 16.84
N GLY A 36 14.59 3.19 17.03
CA GLY A 36 16.05 3.06 17.20
C GLY A 36 16.44 2.26 18.45
N ILE A 37 17.63 1.65 18.41
CA ILE A 37 18.20 0.87 19.52
C ILE A 37 18.50 1.81 20.72
N PRO A 38 18.18 1.44 21.97
CA PRO A 38 18.53 2.22 23.15
C PRO A 38 20.04 2.48 23.28
N GLY A 39 20.40 3.65 23.83
CA GLY A 39 21.80 3.98 24.10
C GLY A 39 22.45 3.04 25.12
N THR A 40 23.78 2.90 25.07
CA THR A 40 24.55 2.07 26.02
C THR A 40 24.60 2.68 27.41
N HIS A 41 24.82 1.86 28.44
CA HIS A 41 25.01 2.34 29.82
C HIS A 41 26.22 3.29 29.91
N GLY A 42 26.10 4.32 30.76
CA GLY A 42 27.21 5.23 31.07
C GLY A 42 28.35 4.52 31.83
N PRO A 43 29.55 5.11 31.88
CA PRO A 43 30.69 4.55 32.61
C PRO A 43 30.44 4.53 34.13
N ASN A 44 31.12 3.61 34.83
CA ASN A 44 31.09 3.54 36.30
C ASN A 44 31.64 4.83 36.93
N GLY A 45 31.07 5.24 38.08
CA GLY A 45 31.60 6.35 38.88
C GLY A 45 33.00 6.07 39.43
N GLN A 46 33.75 7.13 39.74
CA GLN A 46 35.09 7.02 40.33
C GLN A 46 35.05 6.59 41.80
N ASP A 47 36.08 5.88 42.26
CA ASP A 47 36.21 5.42 43.65
C ASP A 47 36.35 6.61 44.64
N GLY A 48 35.77 6.45 45.83
CA GLY A 48 35.89 7.44 46.90
C GLY A 48 37.30 7.53 47.48
N VAL A 49 37.63 8.69 48.05
CA VAL A 49 38.96 8.96 48.64
C VAL A 49 39.20 8.12 49.89
N LYS A 50 40.42 7.57 50.06
CA LYS A 50 40.82 6.75 51.21
C LYS A 50 40.84 7.58 52.50
N GLY A 51 40.25 7.07 53.58
CA GLY A 51 40.28 7.71 54.90
C GLY A 51 41.70 7.85 55.48
N GLU A 52 41.91 8.88 56.30
CA GLU A 52 43.20 9.18 56.92
C GLU A 52 43.64 8.07 57.90
N LYS A 53 44.97 7.88 58.02
CA LYS A 53 45.58 6.86 58.89
C LYS A 53 45.60 7.37 60.32
N GLY A 54 45.16 6.55 61.28
CA GLY A 54 45.29 6.87 62.71
C GLY A 54 46.74 6.90 63.19
N ASP A 55 47.01 7.73 64.20
CA ASP A 55 48.35 8.03 64.72
C ASP A 55 49.04 6.82 65.40
N LEU A 56 50.37 6.82 65.39
CA LEU A 56 51.23 5.75 65.90
C LEU A 56 51.45 5.88 67.42
N GLY A 57 51.17 4.83 68.20
CA GLY A 57 51.52 4.76 69.62
C GLY A 57 53.00 4.44 69.87
N GLU A 58 53.59 5.10 70.86
CA GLU A 58 55.01 5.13 71.25
C GLU A 58 55.56 3.81 71.84
N GLY A 59 56.89 3.63 71.72
CA GLY A 59 57.60 2.37 71.97
C GLY A 59 58.04 2.09 73.41
N GLY A 60 58.58 0.88 73.61
CA GLY A 60 59.26 0.45 74.84
C GLY A 60 59.61 -1.04 74.83
N GLN A 61 60.91 -1.35 74.88
CA GLN A 61 61.53 -2.69 74.91
C GLN A 61 61.39 -3.40 76.28
N PRO A 62 61.67 -4.72 76.37
CA PRO A 62 60.91 -5.64 77.20
C PRO A 62 61.57 -6.00 78.54
N VAL A 63 60.78 -6.48 79.50
CA VAL A 63 60.85 -7.83 80.11
C VAL A 63 59.69 -8.00 81.11
N ARG A 64 58.82 -8.96 80.80
CA ARG A 64 58.05 -9.90 81.66
C ARG A 64 57.22 -9.35 82.85
N GLY A 65 55.95 -9.09 82.54
CA GLY A 65 54.76 -9.48 83.31
C GLY A 65 53.64 -9.79 82.29
N GLN A 66 52.71 -10.73 82.56
CA GLN A 66 51.63 -11.05 81.61
C GLN A 66 50.86 -9.78 81.21
N LYS A 67 51.08 -9.27 80.00
CA LYS A 67 50.31 -8.13 79.48
C LYS A 67 48.93 -8.66 79.15
N GLY A 68 47.91 -8.07 79.78
CA GLY A 68 46.51 -8.41 79.57
C GLY A 68 46.15 -8.48 78.10
N VAL A 69 45.22 -9.38 77.77
CA VAL A 69 44.76 -9.65 76.41
C VAL A 69 44.48 -8.32 75.69
N ALA A 70 45.06 -8.15 74.49
CA ALA A 70 44.88 -6.93 73.72
C ALA A 70 43.38 -6.67 73.50
N GLY A 71 42.95 -5.42 73.75
CA GLY A 71 41.56 -5.01 73.54
C GLY A 71 41.11 -5.35 72.11
N MET A 72 39.88 -5.83 71.98
CA MET A 72 39.34 -6.20 70.67
C MET A 72 39.41 -5.01 69.71
N ARG A 73 39.82 -5.28 68.47
CA ARG A 73 39.86 -4.29 67.40
C ARG A 73 38.48 -3.64 67.25
N GLY A 74 38.44 -2.31 67.18
CA GLY A 74 37.21 -1.57 66.92
C GLY A 74 36.53 -2.04 65.63
N PRO A 75 35.19 -1.95 65.54
CA PRO A 75 34.46 -2.37 64.35
C PRO A 75 34.89 -1.56 63.11
N PRO A 76 34.78 -2.12 61.89
CA PRO A 76 35.04 -1.39 60.66
C PRO A 76 34.20 -0.11 60.55
N GLY A 77 34.76 0.93 59.92
CA GLY A 77 34.01 2.14 59.58
C GLY A 77 32.80 1.83 58.69
N ARG A 78 31.76 2.67 58.76
CA ARG A 78 30.57 2.50 57.91
C ARG A 78 30.93 2.70 56.43
N PRO A 79 30.27 2.00 55.49
CA PRO A 79 30.42 2.24 54.06
C PRO A 79 30.11 3.71 53.69
N GLY A 80 30.84 4.25 52.71
CA GLY A 80 30.58 5.59 52.17
C GLY A 80 29.20 5.69 51.51
N MET A 81 28.69 6.92 51.38
CA MET A 81 27.43 7.17 50.69
C MET A 81 27.56 6.86 49.19
N LYS A 82 26.50 6.31 48.58
CA LYS A 82 26.45 6.05 47.14
C LYS A 82 26.48 7.37 46.36
N GLY A 83 27.29 7.43 45.30
CA GLY A 83 27.34 8.59 44.42
C GLY A 83 26.02 8.85 43.67
N ASP A 84 25.85 10.08 43.21
CA ASP A 84 24.65 10.51 42.48
C ASP A 84 24.47 9.79 41.14
N MET A 85 23.22 9.76 40.65
CA MET A 85 22.89 9.19 39.34
C MET A 85 23.45 10.07 38.22
N GLY A 86 24.06 9.45 37.20
CA GLY A 86 24.55 10.17 36.02
C GLY A 86 23.44 10.86 35.23
N LEU A 87 23.80 11.91 34.47
CA LEU A 87 22.87 12.65 33.62
C LEU A 87 22.31 11.77 32.47
N PRO A 88 21.09 12.04 31.97
CA PRO A 88 20.57 11.38 30.77
C PRO A 88 21.47 11.60 29.55
N GLY A 89 21.57 10.58 28.70
CA GLY A 89 22.31 10.68 27.44
C GLY A 89 21.65 11.66 26.44
N PRO A 90 22.40 12.14 25.43
CA PRO A 90 21.88 13.03 24.40
C PRO A 90 20.83 12.33 23.52
N ALA A 91 19.97 13.12 22.87
CA ALA A 91 18.99 12.61 21.90
C ALA A 91 19.69 11.96 20.69
N GLY A 92 19.11 10.87 20.18
CA GLY A 92 19.61 10.21 18.96
C GLY A 92 19.49 11.10 17.73
N TYR A 93 20.32 10.83 16.72
CA TYR A 93 20.28 11.55 15.45
C TYR A 93 18.98 11.25 14.66
N PRO A 94 18.49 12.20 13.84
CA PRO A 94 17.40 11.93 12.90
C PRO A 94 17.72 10.75 11.97
N GLY A 95 16.72 9.94 11.64
CA GLY A 95 16.86 8.87 10.65
C GLY A 95 17.26 9.41 9.27
N GLN A 96 17.93 8.59 8.46
CA GLN A 96 18.25 8.99 7.09
C GLN A 96 16.97 9.23 6.28
N LYS A 97 17.02 10.24 5.40
CA LYS A 97 15.97 10.49 4.42
C LYS A 97 15.83 9.25 3.52
N GLY A 98 14.61 8.78 3.31
CA GLY A 98 14.34 7.70 2.36
C GLY A 98 14.88 8.04 0.96
N GLU A 99 15.23 7.00 0.20
CA GLU A 99 15.74 7.18 -1.17
C GLU A 99 14.76 7.99 -2.01
N LYS A 100 15.29 8.95 -2.77
CA LYS A 100 14.50 9.68 -3.75
C LYS A 100 14.08 8.67 -4.82
N GLY A 101 12.77 8.56 -5.08
CA GLY A 101 12.27 7.75 -6.19
C GLY A 101 13.06 8.04 -7.47
N ARG A 102 13.57 6.99 -8.10
CA ARG A 102 14.45 7.11 -9.26
C ARG A 102 13.68 7.85 -10.35
N PRO A 103 14.19 8.98 -10.90
CA PRO A 103 13.55 9.60 -12.04
C PRO A 103 13.50 8.56 -13.16
N SER A 104 12.30 8.30 -13.69
CA SER A 104 12.14 7.43 -14.86
C SER A 104 13.06 7.96 -15.94
N SER A 105 14.06 7.17 -16.35
CA SER A 105 14.83 7.50 -17.53
C SER A 105 13.83 7.63 -18.67
N LEU A 106 13.61 8.86 -19.17
CA LEU A 106 12.81 9.13 -20.36
C LEU A 106 13.51 8.62 -21.64
N SER A 107 14.36 7.60 -21.50
CA SER A 107 14.97 6.87 -22.59
C SER A 107 14.00 5.76 -23.03
N ASN A 108 13.14 6.14 -23.98
CA ASN A 108 12.56 5.32 -25.04
C ASN A 108 11.81 4.01 -24.67
N LYS A 109 10.53 4.01 -25.08
CA LYS A 109 9.64 2.87 -25.44
C LYS A 109 8.67 2.26 -24.43
N GLN A 110 8.66 2.58 -23.14
CA GLN A 110 7.70 1.94 -22.23
C GLN A 110 6.65 2.91 -21.67
N LYS A 111 5.77 3.40 -22.55
CA LYS A 111 4.57 4.15 -22.16
C LYS A 111 3.39 3.60 -22.96
N SER A 112 2.46 2.94 -22.29
CA SER A 112 1.21 2.45 -22.89
C SER A 112 0.08 3.07 -22.09
N PHE A 113 -0.57 4.08 -22.67
CA PHE A 113 -1.71 4.76 -22.08
C PHE A 113 -2.58 5.35 -23.18
N PHE A 114 -3.86 5.58 -22.91
CA PHE A 114 -4.75 6.35 -23.77
C PHE A 114 -5.75 7.11 -22.91
N SER A 115 -6.29 8.20 -23.46
CA SER A 115 -7.42 8.90 -22.86
C SER A 115 -8.23 9.56 -23.96
N ASN A 116 -9.38 8.96 -24.25
CA ASN A 116 -10.24 9.36 -25.35
C ASN A 116 -11.61 9.76 -24.82
N LYS A 117 -12.22 10.69 -25.52
CA LYS A 117 -13.61 11.08 -25.36
C LYS A 117 -14.46 10.65 -26.54
N ARG A 118 -15.75 10.50 -26.30
CA ARG A 118 -16.75 10.31 -27.34
C ARG A 118 -17.19 11.67 -27.88
N ALA A 119 -16.87 11.96 -29.13
CA ALA A 119 -17.22 13.20 -29.82
C ALA A 119 -18.09 12.91 -31.05
N ILE A 120 -19.11 12.06 -30.88
CA ILE A 120 -20.07 11.69 -31.93
C ILE A 120 -21.49 11.92 -31.41
N SER A 121 -22.35 12.45 -32.27
CA SER A 121 -23.75 12.77 -32.01
C SER A 121 -24.72 11.66 -32.46
N ASN A 122 -24.26 10.44 -32.72
CA ASN A 122 -25.15 9.31 -32.91
C ASN A 122 -25.52 8.69 -31.55
N VAL A 123 -26.63 7.96 -31.50
CA VAL A 123 -26.98 7.13 -30.34
C VAL A 123 -26.03 5.93 -30.30
N ALA A 124 -25.58 5.54 -29.11
CA ALA A 124 -24.82 4.28 -28.98
C ALA A 124 -25.76 3.11 -29.30
N GLU A 125 -25.34 2.20 -30.17
CA GLU A 125 -26.11 0.99 -30.48
C GLU A 125 -26.15 0.06 -29.26
N VAL A 126 -27.20 -0.75 -29.14
CA VAL A 126 -27.42 -1.66 -28.00
C VAL A 126 -26.50 -2.88 -28.10
N ASN A 127 -25.85 -3.24 -26.98
CA ASN A 127 -24.88 -4.37 -26.93
C ASN A 127 -23.73 -4.20 -27.92
N MET A 128 -23.34 -2.95 -28.16
CA MET A 128 -22.27 -2.58 -29.07
C MET A 128 -21.24 -1.73 -28.35
N ARG A 129 -20.00 -1.75 -28.88
CA ARG A 129 -18.87 -0.99 -28.35
C ARG A 129 -19.13 0.51 -28.48
N ILE A 130 -18.85 1.22 -27.40
CA ILE A 130 -18.94 2.67 -27.37
C ILE A 130 -17.67 3.24 -28.01
N ASN A 131 -17.84 3.98 -29.09
CA ASN A 131 -16.71 4.55 -29.84
C ASN A 131 -16.22 5.87 -29.21
N PHE A 132 -15.12 5.80 -28.44
CA PHE A 132 -14.39 6.96 -27.93
C PHE A 132 -13.36 7.44 -28.97
N ASN A 133 -13.85 8.19 -29.96
CA ASN A 133 -13.13 8.49 -31.20
C ASN A 133 -12.16 9.68 -31.15
N ARG A 134 -12.09 10.44 -30.05
CA ARG A 134 -11.29 11.67 -29.99
C ARG A 134 -10.35 11.66 -28.80
N VAL A 135 -9.05 11.83 -29.03
CA VAL A 135 -8.05 11.99 -27.97
C VAL A 135 -8.35 13.27 -27.16
N ILE A 136 -8.27 13.19 -25.83
CA ILE A 136 -8.57 14.32 -24.94
C ILE A 136 -7.47 15.38 -24.98
N LEU A 137 -6.21 14.98 -25.13
CA LEU A 137 -5.04 15.85 -25.13
C LEU A 137 -4.30 15.81 -26.49
N PRO A 138 -4.88 16.35 -27.57
CA PRO A 138 -4.31 16.24 -28.92
C PRO A 138 -3.05 17.11 -29.14
N ALA A 139 -2.85 18.14 -28.30
CA ALA A 139 -1.75 19.08 -28.44
C ALA A 139 -0.47 18.66 -27.68
N LEU A 140 -0.40 17.42 -27.21
CA LEU A 140 0.81 16.90 -26.56
C LEU A 140 1.92 16.69 -27.58
N GLU A 141 3.16 16.98 -27.16
CA GLU A 141 4.36 16.69 -27.95
C GLU A 141 4.41 15.20 -28.31
N PRO A 142 5.00 14.82 -29.45
CA PRO A 142 5.00 13.43 -29.91
C PRO A 142 5.50 12.41 -28.88
N GLN A 143 6.48 12.78 -28.04
CA GLN A 143 6.98 11.92 -26.94
C GLN A 143 5.99 11.66 -25.79
N PHE A 144 4.88 12.40 -25.76
CA PHE A 144 3.81 12.34 -24.77
C PHE A 144 2.48 11.96 -25.40
N GLN A 145 2.45 11.52 -26.66
CA GLN A 145 1.24 10.95 -27.25
C GLN A 145 1.03 9.52 -26.75
N GLY A 146 -0.22 9.21 -26.42
CA GLY A 146 -0.63 7.86 -26.02
C GLY A 146 -1.03 6.98 -27.20
N GLU A 147 -1.42 5.75 -26.88
CA GLU A 147 -2.03 4.79 -27.78
C GLU A 147 -3.38 5.33 -28.30
N THR A 148 -3.69 5.01 -29.56
CA THR A 148 -4.99 5.37 -30.16
C THR A 148 -5.95 4.19 -30.08
N LEU A 149 -7.20 4.45 -29.71
CA LEU A 149 -8.25 3.44 -29.74
C LEU A 149 -8.69 3.13 -31.18
N VAL A 150 -8.76 1.85 -31.53
CA VAL A 150 -9.31 1.39 -32.81
C VAL A 150 -10.79 1.08 -32.61
N ASN A 151 -11.67 1.93 -33.14
CA ASN A 151 -13.12 1.80 -32.98
C ASN A 151 -13.57 1.63 -31.51
N GLY A 152 -13.03 2.47 -30.62
CA GLY A 152 -13.32 2.43 -29.18
C GLY A 152 -12.64 1.28 -28.42
N THR A 153 -11.77 0.51 -29.06
CA THR A 153 -11.09 -0.65 -28.47
C THR A 153 -9.61 -0.35 -28.24
N PHE A 154 -9.14 -0.61 -27.03
CA PHE A 154 -7.73 -0.61 -26.67
C PHE A 154 -7.12 -1.97 -27.01
N GLN A 155 -5.92 -1.98 -27.57
CA GLN A 155 -5.17 -3.19 -27.86
C GLN A 155 -3.87 -3.19 -27.06
N CYS A 156 -3.67 -4.24 -26.26
CA CYS A 156 -2.49 -4.40 -25.43
C CYS A 156 -1.26 -4.69 -26.30
N THR A 157 -0.27 -3.79 -26.24
CA THR A 157 1.03 -3.95 -26.93
C THR A 157 2.16 -4.33 -25.97
N ILE A 158 1.98 -4.07 -24.67
CA ILE A 158 2.96 -4.34 -23.61
C ILE A 158 2.28 -5.18 -22.55
N LYS A 159 2.76 -6.42 -22.34
CA LYS A 159 2.25 -7.28 -21.27
C LYS A 159 2.41 -6.59 -19.90
N GLY A 160 1.37 -6.62 -19.08
CA GLY A 160 1.43 -6.04 -17.75
C GLY A 160 0.10 -5.79 -17.09
N VAL A 161 0.17 -5.11 -15.94
CA VAL A 161 -1.01 -4.72 -15.17
C VAL A 161 -1.43 -3.32 -15.55
N TYR A 162 -2.68 -3.18 -15.97
CA TYR A 162 -3.27 -1.94 -16.45
C TYR A 162 -4.39 -1.47 -15.54
N PHE A 163 -4.54 -0.16 -15.41
CA PHE A 163 -5.73 0.47 -14.85
C PHE A 163 -6.59 1.02 -15.99
N PHE A 164 -7.90 0.78 -15.92
CA PHE A 164 -8.90 1.34 -16.82
C PHE A 164 -9.97 2.09 -16.04
N SER A 165 -10.43 3.21 -16.59
CA SER A 165 -11.58 3.96 -16.07
C SER A 165 -12.40 4.54 -17.20
N PHE A 166 -13.72 4.50 -17.09
CA PHE A 166 -14.63 5.20 -17.97
C PHE A 166 -15.64 6.03 -17.19
N HIS A 167 -16.11 7.10 -17.82
CA HIS A 167 -17.16 7.97 -17.31
C HIS A 167 -18.13 8.26 -18.46
N VAL A 168 -19.42 8.00 -18.26
CA VAL A 168 -20.43 8.15 -19.30
C VAL A 168 -21.64 8.86 -18.71
N SER A 169 -22.02 9.98 -19.33
CA SER A 169 -23.21 10.74 -18.95
C SER A 169 -24.46 10.10 -19.56
N ALA A 170 -25.51 9.91 -18.76
CA ALA A 170 -26.76 9.32 -19.20
C ALA A 170 -27.97 10.05 -18.62
N LYS A 171 -29.13 9.80 -19.21
CA LYS A 171 -30.45 10.10 -18.64
C LYS A 171 -31.05 8.81 -18.09
N THR A 172 -31.91 8.93 -17.08
CA THR A 172 -32.79 7.86 -16.56
C THR A 172 -32.13 6.56 -16.10
N ARG A 173 -31.57 5.75 -17.01
CA ARG A 173 -30.91 4.48 -16.71
C ARG A 173 -29.87 4.11 -17.75
N VAL A 174 -28.69 3.71 -17.30
CA VAL A 174 -27.63 3.19 -18.17
C VAL A 174 -26.96 2.00 -17.51
N CYS A 175 -26.61 1.01 -18.33
CA CYS A 175 -25.80 -0.13 -17.93
C CYS A 175 -24.64 -0.27 -18.91
N LEU A 176 -23.42 -0.33 -18.37
CA LEU A 176 -22.17 -0.35 -19.13
C LEU A 176 -21.35 -1.57 -18.74
N LYS A 177 -20.73 -2.17 -19.74
CA LYS A 177 -19.92 -3.38 -19.59
C LYS A 177 -18.47 -3.09 -19.90
N LEU A 178 -17.57 -3.50 -19.02
CA LEU A 178 -16.15 -3.55 -19.38
C LEU A 178 -15.85 -4.93 -19.96
N MET A 179 -15.36 -4.96 -21.20
CA MET A 179 -15.09 -6.19 -21.95
C MET A 179 -13.59 -6.42 -22.05
N LYS A 180 -13.14 -7.67 -21.82
CA LYS A 180 -11.82 -8.18 -22.20
C LYS A 180 -11.98 -9.19 -23.34
N GLY A 181 -11.66 -8.78 -24.56
CA GLY A 181 -12.02 -9.52 -25.76
C GLY A 181 -13.54 -9.64 -25.89
N SER A 182 -14.04 -10.87 -25.90
CA SER A 182 -15.48 -11.19 -25.89
C SER A 182 -16.06 -11.44 -24.49
N LYS A 183 -15.22 -11.46 -23.45
CA LYS A 183 -15.64 -11.75 -22.09
C LYS A 183 -16.03 -10.47 -21.35
N GLU A 184 -17.24 -10.45 -20.80
CA GLU A 184 -17.65 -9.43 -19.85
C GLU A 184 -16.84 -9.59 -18.56
N HIS A 185 -16.11 -8.54 -18.18
CA HIS A 185 -15.37 -8.52 -16.92
C HIS A 185 -16.27 -8.05 -15.77
N PHE A 186 -17.02 -6.96 -15.98
CA PHE A 186 -18.09 -6.55 -15.09
C PHE A 186 -19.14 -5.73 -15.86
N THR A 187 -20.33 -5.61 -15.26
CA THR A 187 -21.37 -4.66 -15.65
C THR A 187 -21.67 -3.72 -14.48
N LEU A 188 -21.79 -2.42 -14.77
CA LEU A 188 -22.30 -1.42 -13.82
C LEU A 188 -23.58 -0.80 -14.37
N CYS A 189 -24.55 -0.58 -13.49
CA CYS A 189 -25.83 -0.01 -13.84
C CYS A 189 -26.20 1.08 -12.85
N ASP A 190 -26.51 2.27 -13.35
CA ASP A 190 -27.09 3.34 -12.54
C ASP A 190 -28.43 3.78 -13.10
N SER A 191 -29.26 4.33 -12.21
CA SER A 191 -30.54 4.91 -12.57
C SER A 191 -30.78 6.18 -11.75
N SER A 192 -31.37 7.20 -12.37
CA SER A 192 -31.81 8.42 -11.72
C SER A 192 -33.09 8.94 -12.40
N GLU A 193 -33.77 9.90 -11.80
CA GLU A 193 -34.95 10.53 -12.41
C GLU A 193 -34.57 11.62 -13.44
N SER A 194 -33.28 11.91 -13.62
CA SER A 194 -32.79 13.02 -14.45
C SER A 194 -31.49 12.62 -15.15
N PHE A 195 -30.44 13.43 -15.03
CA PHE A 195 -29.09 13.13 -15.50
C PHE A 195 -28.30 12.39 -14.45
N LEU A 196 -27.35 11.59 -14.90
CA LEU A 196 -26.38 10.89 -14.07
C LEU A 196 -25.08 10.68 -14.85
N VAL A 197 -24.00 10.40 -14.12
CA VAL A 197 -22.74 9.95 -14.71
C VAL A 197 -22.41 8.59 -14.13
N THR A 198 -22.42 7.56 -14.96
CA THR A 198 -21.96 6.23 -14.58
C THR A 198 -20.48 6.15 -14.81
N SER A 199 -19.76 5.63 -13.83
CA SER A 199 -18.32 5.41 -13.92
C SER A 199 -17.94 4.04 -13.41
N GLY A 200 -16.91 3.47 -14.01
CA GLY A 200 -16.39 2.17 -13.64
C GLY A 200 -14.90 2.12 -13.87
N SER A 201 -14.22 1.35 -13.03
CA SER A 201 -12.78 1.13 -13.13
C SER A 201 -12.40 -0.30 -12.80
N ALA A 202 -11.35 -0.80 -13.42
CA ALA A 202 -10.74 -2.07 -13.06
C ALA A 202 -9.22 -2.04 -13.25
N VAL A 203 -8.56 -2.88 -12.46
CA VAL A 203 -7.17 -3.25 -12.65
C VAL A 203 -7.14 -4.62 -13.29
N LEU A 204 -6.49 -4.76 -14.44
CA LEU A 204 -6.47 -5.99 -15.24
C LEU A 204 -5.04 -6.37 -15.58
N ASP A 205 -4.74 -7.66 -15.44
CA ASP A 205 -3.55 -8.26 -16.02
C ASP A 205 -3.82 -8.63 -17.49
N LEU A 206 -2.97 -8.12 -18.40
CA LEU A 206 -3.13 -8.23 -19.84
C LEU A 206 -1.92 -8.86 -20.51
N GLU A 207 -2.21 -9.78 -21.43
CA GLU A 207 -1.26 -10.34 -22.37
C GLU A 207 -1.21 -9.49 -23.66
N VAL A 208 -0.10 -9.58 -24.40
CA VAL A 208 0.01 -8.90 -25.71
C VAL A 208 -1.08 -9.41 -26.65
N GLY A 209 -1.82 -8.49 -27.25
CA GLY A 209 -2.95 -8.78 -28.12
C GLY A 209 -4.31 -8.80 -27.41
N ASP A 210 -4.36 -8.79 -26.07
CA ASP A 210 -5.62 -8.60 -25.35
C ASP A 210 -6.27 -7.28 -25.75
N SER A 211 -7.60 -7.27 -25.82
CA SER A 211 -8.38 -6.08 -26.19
C SER A 211 -9.34 -5.67 -25.10
N ILE A 212 -9.46 -4.37 -24.85
CA ILE A 212 -10.35 -3.81 -23.84
C ILE A 212 -11.29 -2.79 -24.48
N SER A 213 -12.58 -2.92 -24.20
CA SER A 213 -13.59 -1.97 -24.68
C SER A 213 -14.71 -1.80 -23.67
N VAL A 214 -15.48 -0.72 -23.84
CA VAL A 214 -16.71 -0.49 -23.08
C VAL A 214 -17.89 -0.72 -24.01
N GLU A 215 -18.81 -1.57 -23.61
CA GLU A 215 -20.03 -1.87 -24.37
C GLU A 215 -21.27 -1.33 -23.64
N SER A 216 -22.22 -0.85 -24.44
CA SER A 216 -23.55 -0.53 -23.93
C SER A 216 -24.35 -1.81 -23.66
N SER A 217 -25.43 -1.70 -22.89
CA SER A 217 -26.40 -2.78 -22.71
C SER A 217 -27.75 -2.40 -23.33
N ARG A 218 -28.78 -3.21 -23.07
CA ARG A 218 -30.19 -2.89 -23.37
C ARG A 218 -30.69 -1.62 -22.68
N TYR A 219 -30.07 -1.24 -21.55
CA TYR A 219 -30.32 0.02 -20.86
C TYR A 219 -29.22 1.01 -21.25
N ASN A 220 -29.52 1.89 -22.20
CA ASN A 220 -28.53 2.74 -22.87
C ASN A 220 -29.10 4.13 -23.18
N SER A 221 -29.53 4.84 -22.14
CA SER A 221 -29.98 6.22 -22.26
C SER A 221 -28.80 7.21 -22.20
N ILE A 222 -27.69 6.89 -22.89
CA ILE A 222 -26.49 7.74 -22.96
C ILE A 222 -26.83 9.06 -23.63
N VAL A 223 -26.36 10.17 -23.05
CA VAL A 223 -26.57 11.51 -23.61
C VAL A 223 -25.78 11.68 -24.90
N VAL A 224 -26.48 12.11 -25.94
CA VAL A 224 -25.90 12.40 -27.24
C VAL A 224 -25.70 13.90 -27.36
N LEU A 225 -24.47 14.35 -27.13
CA LEU A 225 -23.96 15.71 -27.34
C LEU A 225 -24.89 16.86 -26.88
N ASP A 226 -24.86 17.18 -25.58
CA ASP A 226 -25.11 18.54 -25.11
C ASP A 226 -23.75 19.21 -24.84
N THR A 227 -23.70 20.55 -24.76
CA THR A 227 -22.44 21.30 -24.50
C THR A 227 -21.84 21.03 -23.11
N THR A 228 -22.49 20.19 -22.30
CA THR A 228 -22.20 19.95 -20.88
C THR A 228 -21.79 18.51 -20.55
N SER A 229 -22.08 17.55 -21.42
CA SER A 229 -21.81 16.12 -21.21
C SER A 229 -20.53 15.71 -21.90
N SER A 230 -19.69 15.02 -21.13
CA SER A 230 -18.45 14.42 -21.63
C SER A 230 -18.46 12.95 -21.26
N HIS A 231 -18.11 12.11 -22.23
CA HIS A 231 -17.90 10.68 -22.02
C HIS A 231 -16.43 10.40 -22.26
N SER A 232 -15.76 9.74 -21.32
CA SER A 232 -14.34 9.43 -21.41
C SER A 232 -14.07 7.97 -21.14
N PHE A 233 -13.00 7.47 -21.76
CA PHE A 233 -12.41 6.18 -21.49
C PHE A 233 -10.88 6.34 -21.47
N THR A 234 -10.29 5.93 -20.36
CA THR A 234 -8.87 6.10 -20.06
C THR A 234 -8.29 4.76 -19.62
N GLY A 235 -7.08 4.47 -20.06
CA GLY A 235 -6.32 3.33 -19.55
C GLY A 235 -4.83 3.61 -19.57
N PHE A 236 -4.10 3.02 -18.63
CA PHE A 236 -2.63 3.13 -18.58
C PHE A 236 -1.99 1.91 -17.93
N LEU A 237 -0.80 1.59 -18.40
CA LEU A 237 0.07 0.58 -17.81
C LEU A 237 0.56 1.06 -16.43
N ILE A 238 0.33 0.27 -15.39
CA ILE A 238 0.83 0.51 -14.04
C ILE A 238 2.25 -0.04 -13.92
N PHE A 239 2.44 -1.31 -14.27
CA PHE A 239 3.76 -1.94 -14.33
C PHE A 239 3.78 -3.05 -15.39
N PRO A 240 4.84 -3.11 -16.22
CA PRO A 240 5.03 -4.21 -17.16
C PRO A 240 5.39 -5.51 -16.43
N THR A 241 5.00 -6.64 -17.01
CA THR A 241 5.32 -7.98 -16.51
C THR A 241 6.08 -8.76 -17.57
N SER A 242 6.97 -9.67 -17.12
CA SER A 242 7.79 -10.53 -17.99
C SER A 242 7.01 -11.68 -18.64
#